data_AF-A0A9D2LJV2-F1
#
_entry.id   AF-A0A9D2LJV2-F1
#
_cell.length_a   1.000
_cell.length_b   1.000
_cell.length_c   1.000
_cell.angle_alpha   90.00
_cell.angle_beta   90.00
_cell.angle_gamma   90.00
#
_symmetry.space_group_name_H-M   'P 1'
#
loop_
_entity.id
_entity.type
_entity.pdbx_description
1 polymer ?
#
loop_
_entity_poly.entity_id
_entity_poly.type
_entity_poly.pdbx_seq_one_letter_code
_entity_poly.pdbx_strand_id
1 'polypeptide(L)'
;MNERLQELLDAVQRTASQVSDTAADAAYGVGKRAGELLSVAKLNIQIMDLKGEVGAALREVGEMIYATHTGTPTESEVLLAKLQEIDALRAQIGQLEQEIARLQGGAVCPFCGAPAQKGDVFCRECGGKL
;
A
#
# COMPACT_ATOMS: atom_id res chain seq x y z
N MET A 1 11.28 6.38 -16.80
CA MET A 1 11.68 5.06 -16.27
C MET A 1 12.36 5.35 -14.93
N ASN A 2 11.71 5.02 -13.81
CA ASN A 2 11.99 5.60 -12.48
C ASN A 2 13.38 5.22 -11.95
N GLU A 3 14.33 6.17 -11.93
CA GLU A 3 15.68 6.02 -11.36
C GLU A 3 15.65 5.55 -9.89
N ARG A 4 14.65 6.02 -9.13
CA ARG A 4 14.43 5.59 -7.73
C ARG A 4 14.09 4.11 -7.58
N LEU A 5 13.51 3.50 -8.61
CA LEU A 5 13.27 2.06 -8.63
C LEU A 5 14.60 1.31 -8.76
N GLN A 6 15.52 1.76 -9.62
CA GLN A 6 16.84 1.15 -9.78
C GLN A 6 17.68 1.25 -8.51
N GLU A 7 17.68 2.40 -7.83
CA GLU A 7 18.42 2.55 -6.57
C GLU A 7 17.93 1.58 -5.47
N LEU A 8 16.61 1.36 -5.38
CA LEU A 8 16.02 0.40 -4.44
C LEU A 8 16.38 -1.05 -4.81
N LEU A 9 16.39 -1.39 -6.09
CA LEU A 9 16.84 -2.70 -6.58
C LEU A 9 18.30 -2.97 -6.20
N ASP A 10 19.18 -1.98 -6.42
CA ASP A 10 20.60 -2.08 -6.11
C ASP A 10 20.87 -2.16 -4.61
N ALA A 11 20.04 -1.53 -3.78
CA ALA A 11 20.12 -1.63 -2.33
C ALA A 11 19.75 -3.04 -1.85
N VAL A 12 18.63 -3.60 -2.35
CA VAL A 12 18.20 -4.98 -2.03
C VAL A 12 19.23 -6.01 -2.49
N GLN A 13 19.81 -5.82 -3.69
CA GLN A 13 20.85 -6.70 -4.24
C GLN A 13 22.12 -6.68 -3.39
N ARG A 14 22.54 -5.51 -2.88
CA ARG A 14 23.71 -5.39 -1.99
C ARG A 14 23.48 -6.06 -0.63
N THR A 15 22.30 -5.92 -0.05
CA THR A 15 21.96 -6.60 1.21
C THR A 15 21.93 -8.13 1.04
N ALA A 16 21.47 -8.64 -0.11
CA ALA A 16 21.49 -10.07 -0.41
C ALA A 16 22.91 -10.65 -0.50
N SER A 17 23.89 -9.87 -0.97
CA SER A 17 25.29 -10.31 -1.07
C SER A 17 26.06 -10.34 0.26
N GLN A 18 25.55 -9.71 1.33
CA GLN A 18 26.26 -9.63 2.62
C GLN A 18 26.02 -10.82 3.56
N VAL A 19 25.25 -11.83 3.15
CA VAL A 19 24.93 -13.03 3.96
C VAL A 19 25.44 -14.29 3.26
N SER A 20 26.75 -14.38 2.99
CA SER A 20 27.33 -15.42 2.12
C SER A 20 27.90 -16.66 2.83
N ASP A 21 28.01 -16.70 4.16
CA ASP A 21 28.56 -17.89 4.85
C ASP A 21 27.48 -18.69 5.58
N THR A 22 26.69 -19.48 4.85
CA THR A 22 26.20 -20.80 5.27
C THR A 22 25.58 -21.57 4.09
N ALA A 23 25.95 -22.86 4.03
CA ALA A 23 25.69 -23.95 3.07
C ALA A 23 24.51 -23.88 2.07
N ALA A 24 24.74 -24.56 0.94
CA ALA A 24 24.00 -24.61 -0.33
C ALA A 24 22.46 -24.82 -0.32
N ASP A 25 21.82 -25.10 0.81
CA ASP A 25 20.35 -25.05 0.93
C ASP A 25 19.81 -23.59 0.92
N ALA A 26 20.70 -22.61 1.13
CA ALA A 26 20.38 -21.20 1.13
C ALA A 26 20.09 -20.62 -0.27
N ALA A 27 20.55 -21.22 -1.38
CA ALA A 27 20.43 -20.59 -2.70
C ALA A 27 18.97 -20.42 -3.18
N TYR A 28 18.11 -21.43 -2.96
CA TYR A 28 16.70 -21.34 -3.30
C TYR A 28 15.93 -20.42 -2.33
N GLY A 29 16.29 -20.45 -1.05
CA GLY A 29 15.69 -19.60 -0.01
C GLY A 29 16.04 -18.12 -0.16
N VAL A 30 17.28 -17.79 -0.55
CA VAL A 30 17.75 -16.42 -0.79
C VAL A 30 17.13 -15.85 -2.06
N GLY A 31 17.07 -16.62 -3.15
CA GLY A 31 16.40 -16.19 -4.38
C GLY A 31 14.90 -15.93 -4.19
N LYS A 32 14.21 -16.83 -3.47
CA LYS A 32 12.79 -16.67 -3.14
C LYS A 32 12.52 -15.42 -2.28
N ARG A 33 13.31 -15.23 -1.22
CA ARG A 33 13.18 -14.04 -0.35
C ARG A 33 13.51 -12.74 -1.07
N ALA A 34 14.53 -12.73 -1.94
CA ALA A 34 14.86 -11.55 -2.76
C ALA A 34 13.70 -11.20 -3.72
N GLY A 35 13.06 -12.20 -4.32
CA GLY A 35 11.87 -12.02 -5.16
C GLY A 35 10.66 -11.47 -4.38
N GLU A 36 10.42 -11.95 -3.16
CA GLU A 36 9.37 -11.47 -2.26
C GLU A 36 9.62 -10.00 -1.84
N LEU A 37 10.86 -9.66 -1.44
CA LEU A 37 11.23 -8.28 -1.10
C LEU A 37 11.07 -7.32 -2.28
N LEU A 38 11.47 -7.75 -3.47
CA LEU A 38 11.26 -6.99 -4.71
C LEU A 38 9.76 -6.76 -4.98
N SER A 39 8.95 -7.79 -4.77
CA SER A 39 7.50 -7.71 -4.98
C SER A 39 6.86 -6.72 -4.01
N VAL A 40 7.24 -6.77 -2.73
CA VAL A 40 6.82 -5.80 -1.71
C VAL A 40 7.27 -4.37 -2.04
N ALA A 41 8.51 -4.18 -2.51
CA ALA A 41 9.00 -2.87 -2.89
C ALA A 41 8.19 -2.26 -4.05
N LYS A 42 7.83 -3.07 -5.06
CA LYS A 42 6.98 -2.63 -6.18
C LYS A 42 5.58 -2.21 -5.71
N LEU A 43 4.96 -3.02 -4.84
CA LEU A 43 3.64 -2.71 -4.28
C LEU A 43 3.66 -1.41 -3.45
N ASN A 44 4.72 -1.18 -2.67
CA ASN A 44 4.87 0.07 -1.91
C ASN A 44 5.00 1.32 -2.80
N ILE A 45 5.66 1.21 -3.95
CA ILE A 45 5.73 2.32 -4.92
C ILE A 45 4.34 2.61 -5.49
N GLN A 46 3.56 1.58 -5.84
CA GLN A 46 2.18 1.77 -6.31
C GLN A 46 1.30 2.42 -5.23
N ILE A 47 1.44 2.01 -3.97
CA ILE A 47 0.74 2.64 -2.83
C ILE A 47 1.14 4.12 -2.70
N MET A 48 2.41 4.45 -2.87
CA MET A 48 2.88 5.84 -2.82
C MET A 48 2.27 6.69 -3.93
N ASP A 49 2.22 6.18 -5.16
CA ASP A 49 1.60 6.87 -6.30
C ASP A 49 0.10 7.11 -6.04
N LEU A 50 -0.64 6.07 -5.62
CA LEU A 50 -2.06 6.17 -5.26
C LEU A 50 -2.30 7.14 -4.08
N LYS A 51 -1.43 7.18 -3.07
CA LYS A 51 -1.51 8.16 -1.98
C LYS A 51 -1.31 9.59 -2.49
N GLY A 52 -0.47 9.77 -3.51
CA GLY A 52 -0.34 11.04 -4.24
C GLY A 52 -1.63 11.44 -4.95
N GLU A 53 -2.27 10.50 -5.65
CA GLU A 53 -3.56 10.72 -6.32
C GLU A 53 -4.68 11.09 -5.33
N VAL A 54 -4.77 10.38 -4.19
CA VAL A 54 -5.69 10.74 -3.09
C VAL A 54 -5.43 12.16 -2.59
N GLY A 55 -4.16 12.55 -2.43
CA GLY A 55 -3.79 13.90 -2.00
C GLY A 55 -4.24 14.97 -3.01
N ALA A 56 -4.03 14.72 -4.31
CA ALA A 56 -4.47 15.62 -5.38
C ALA A 56 -6.01 15.75 -5.40
N ALA A 57 -6.73 14.62 -5.33
CA ALA A 57 -8.19 14.60 -5.32
C ALA A 57 -8.78 15.32 -4.09
N LEU A 58 -8.18 15.14 -2.90
CA LEU A 58 -8.59 15.86 -1.69
C LEU A 58 -8.37 17.37 -1.81
N ARG A 59 -7.32 17.79 -2.50
CA ARG A 59 -7.05 19.21 -2.77
C ARG A 59 -8.13 19.81 -3.67
N GLU A 60 -8.52 19.10 -4.73
CA GLU A 60 -9.63 19.49 -5.61
C GLU A 60 -10.96 19.57 -4.85
N VAL A 61 -11.27 18.59 -4.00
CA VAL A 61 -12.45 18.66 -3.12
C VAL A 61 -12.41 19.89 -2.22
N GLY A 62 -11.24 20.21 -1.65
CA GLY A 62 -11.05 21.43 -0.86
C GLY A 62 -11.36 22.70 -1.65
N GLU A 63 -10.92 22.79 -2.90
CA GLU A 63 -11.24 23.90 -3.81
C GLU A 63 -12.75 23.98 -4.09
N MET A 64 -13.40 22.84 -4.36
CA MET A 64 -14.85 22.77 -4.59
C MET A 64 -15.66 23.27 -3.38
N ILE A 65 -15.26 22.87 -2.18
CA ILE A 65 -15.91 23.34 -0.94
C ILE A 65 -15.66 24.83 -0.72
N TYR A 66 -14.42 25.29 -0.89
CA TYR A 66 -14.06 26.70 -0.73
C TYR A 66 -14.81 27.60 -1.71
N ALA A 67 -15.15 27.11 -2.91
CA ALA A 67 -15.94 27.84 -3.89
C ALA A 67 -17.32 28.27 -3.36
N THR A 68 -17.86 27.58 -2.35
CA THR A 68 -19.07 27.99 -1.62
C THR A 68 -18.86 29.32 -0.90
N HIS A 69 -17.69 29.53 -0.30
CA HIS A 69 -17.34 30.79 0.36
C HIS A 69 -17.19 31.95 -0.64
N THR A 70 -16.73 31.67 -1.86
CA THR A 70 -16.56 32.67 -2.92
C THR A 70 -17.83 32.94 -3.74
N GLY A 71 -18.96 32.35 -3.36
CA GLY A 71 -20.26 32.56 -4.03
C GLY A 71 -20.44 31.77 -5.33
N THR A 72 -19.58 30.76 -5.57
CA THR A 72 -19.60 29.90 -6.75
C THR A 72 -19.63 28.42 -6.31
N PRO A 73 -20.65 27.97 -5.57
CA PRO A 73 -20.69 26.62 -5.03
C PRO A 73 -20.63 25.58 -6.15
N THR A 74 -19.82 24.54 -5.95
CA THR A 74 -19.78 23.39 -6.84
C THR A 74 -21.10 22.60 -6.75
N GLU A 75 -21.56 22.10 -7.88
CA GLU A 75 -22.72 21.21 -7.94
C GLU A 75 -22.49 19.95 -7.09
N SER A 76 -23.50 19.57 -6.31
CA SER A 76 -23.38 18.46 -5.36
C SER A 76 -23.02 17.13 -6.03
N GLU A 77 -23.48 16.89 -7.25
CA GLU A 77 -23.17 15.67 -8.02
C GLU A 77 -21.69 15.61 -8.43
N VAL A 78 -21.11 16.75 -8.81
CA VAL A 78 -19.69 16.85 -9.16
C VAL A 78 -18.81 16.59 -7.94
N LEU A 79 -19.16 17.19 -6.80
CA LEU A 79 -18.48 16.95 -5.53
C LEU A 79 -18.59 15.48 -5.10
N LEU A 80 -19.79 14.89 -5.20
CA LEU A 80 -20.03 13.50 -4.84
C LEU A 80 -19.19 12.55 -5.71
N ALA A 81 -19.13 12.77 -7.02
CA ALA A 81 -18.32 11.96 -7.92
C ALA A 81 -16.83 12.01 -7.52
N LYS A 82 -16.32 13.18 -7.14
CA LYS A 82 -14.93 13.34 -6.68
C LYS A 82 -14.67 12.63 -5.34
N LEU A 83 -15.63 12.64 -4.41
CA LEU A 83 -15.53 11.88 -3.16
C LEU A 83 -15.51 10.36 -3.41
N GLN A 84 -16.35 9.87 -4.33
CA GLN A 84 -16.37 8.46 -4.71
C GLN A 84 -15.06 8.02 -5.39
N GLU A 85 -14.41 8.90 -6.16
CA GLU A 85 -13.08 8.66 -6.71
C GLU A 85 -12.05 8.44 -5.58
N ILE A 86 -12.09 9.28 -4.53
CA ILE A 86 -11.22 9.13 -3.35
C ILE A 86 -11.47 7.80 -2.63
N ASP A 87 -12.73 7.40 -2.46
CA ASP A 87 -13.10 6.13 -1.84
C ASP A 87 -12.55 4.94 -2.65
N ALA A 88 -12.66 4.99 -3.98
CA ALA A 88 -12.13 3.97 -4.87
C ALA A 88 -10.60 3.87 -4.81
N LEU A 89 -9.89 5.01 -4.78
CA LEU A 89 -8.43 5.04 -4.64
C LEU A 89 -7.99 4.47 -3.28
N ARG A 90 -8.69 4.82 -2.20
CA ARG A 90 -8.41 4.28 -0.86
C ARG A 90 -8.67 2.78 -0.78
N ALA A 91 -9.72 2.29 -1.44
CA ALA A 91 -9.99 0.86 -1.52
C ALA A 91 -8.85 0.11 -2.23
N GLN A 92 -8.31 0.67 -3.33
CA GLN A 92 -7.15 0.09 -4.03
C GLN A 92 -5.90 0.06 -3.16
N ILE A 93 -5.62 1.14 -2.41
CA ILE A 93 -4.52 1.17 -1.42
C ILE A 93 -4.69 0.03 -0.41
N GLY A 94 -5.90 -0.12 0.14
CA GLY A 94 -6.20 -1.20 1.08
C GLY A 94 -5.92 -2.59 0.50
N GLN A 95 -6.31 -2.85 -0.75
CA GLN A 95 -6.02 -4.12 -1.41
C GLN A 95 -4.52 -4.40 -1.56
N LEU A 96 -3.72 -3.39 -1.91
CA LEU A 96 -2.27 -3.53 -2.02
C LEU A 96 -1.60 -3.73 -0.65
N GLU A 97 -2.06 -3.04 0.38
CA GLU A 97 -1.57 -3.21 1.76
C GLU A 97 -1.85 -4.64 2.28
N GLN A 98 -3.01 -5.22 1.94
CA GLN A 98 -3.34 -6.62 2.24
C GLN A 98 -2.41 -7.60 1.52
N GLU A 99 -2.10 -7.34 0.26
CA GLU A 99 -1.18 -8.18 -0.52
C GLU A 99 0.24 -8.15 0.05
N ILE A 100 0.71 -6.98 0.49
CA ILE A 100 2.01 -6.86 1.19
C ILE A 100 1.99 -7.68 2.48
N ALA A 101 0.94 -7.58 3.29
CA ALA A 101 0.82 -8.34 4.54
C ALA A 101 0.85 -9.86 4.29
N ARG A 102 0.20 -10.32 3.20
CA ARG A 102 0.23 -11.72 2.75
C ARG A 102 1.64 -12.16 2.35
N LEU A 103 2.35 -11.35 1.56
CA LEU A 103 3.73 -11.66 1.12
C LEU A 103 4.73 -11.68 2.28
N GLN A 104 4.50 -10.87 3.31
CA GLN A 104 5.34 -10.83 4.51
C GLN A 104 5.04 -11.97 5.51
N GLY A 105 4.04 -12.81 5.23
CA GLY A 105 3.73 -14.01 6.02
C GLY A 105 3.08 -13.73 7.38
N GLY A 106 2.51 -12.54 7.58
CA GLY A 106 1.74 -12.22 8.78
C GLY A 106 0.38 -12.92 8.79
N ALA A 107 -0.14 -13.24 9.97
CA ALA A 107 -1.57 -13.54 10.09
C ALA A 107 -2.35 -12.28 9.67
N VAL A 108 -3.43 -12.44 8.92
CA VAL A 108 -4.26 -11.33 8.44
C VAL A 108 -5.72 -11.60 8.76
N CYS A 109 -6.49 -10.53 8.97
CA CYS A 109 -7.93 -10.64 9.16
C CYS A 109 -8.61 -11.15 7.88
N PRO A 110 -9.45 -12.21 7.93
CA PRO A 110 -10.13 -12.70 6.73
C PRO A 110 -11.25 -11.76 6.23
N PHE A 111 -11.65 -10.77 7.05
CA PHE A 111 -12.75 -9.85 6.72
C PHE A 111 -12.26 -8.53 6.10
N CYS A 112 -11.16 -7.97 6.61
CA CYS A 112 -10.63 -6.68 6.15
C CYS A 112 -9.14 -6.72 5.77
N GLY A 113 -8.49 -7.88 5.88
CA GLY A 113 -7.09 -8.10 5.50
C GLY A 113 -6.04 -7.36 6.32
N ALA A 114 -6.43 -6.65 7.38
CA ALA A 114 -5.48 -5.99 8.30
C ALA A 114 -4.56 -7.01 8.99
N PRO A 115 -3.29 -6.63 9.31
CA PRO A 115 -2.38 -7.50 10.04
C PRO A 115 -2.96 -7.92 11.40
N ALA A 116 -2.94 -9.21 11.67
CA ALA A 116 -3.31 -9.81 12.95
C ALA A 116 -2.04 -10.23 13.71
N GLN A 117 -2.04 -10.00 15.01
CA GLN A 117 -0.99 -10.50 15.90
C GLN A 117 -1.36 -11.88 16.45
N LYS A 118 -0.34 -12.67 16.79
CA LYS A 118 -0.55 -13.96 17.42
C LYS A 118 -1.26 -13.78 18.76
N GLY A 119 -2.46 -14.35 18.88
CA GLY A 119 -3.30 -14.22 20.08
C GLY A 119 -4.41 -13.17 19.98
N ASP A 120 -4.51 -12.43 18.87
CA ASP A 120 -5.68 -11.59 18.63
C ASP A 120 -6.92 -12.46 18.43
N VAL A 121 -7.99 -12.17 19.18
CA VAL A 121 -9.31 -12.85 19.06
C VAL A 121 -10.26 -12.05 18.17
N PHE A 122 -10.03 -10.73 18.06
CA PHE A 122 -10.78 -9.81 17.21
C PHE A 122 -9.83 -8.88 16.47
N CYS A 123 -10.20 -8.50 15.26
CA CYS A 123 -9.44 -7.57 14.43
C CYS A 123 -9.48 -6.18 15.03
N ARG A 124 -8.30 -5.57 15.21
CA ARG A 124 -8.15 -4.22 15.77
C ARG A 124 -8.66 -3.12 14.84
N GLU A 125 -8.78 -3.40 13.55
CA GLU A 125 -9.27 -2.45 12.54
C GLU A 125 -10.78 -2.55 12.32
N CYS A 126 -11.33 -3.77 12.15
CA CYS A 126 -12.74 -3.94 11.78
C CYS A 126 -13.62 -4.60 12.85
N GLY A 127 -13.05 -5.09 13.95
CA GLY A 127 -13.79 -5.79 15.01
C GLY A 127 -14.26 -7.21 14.66
N GLY A 128 -13.99 -7.71 13.45
CA GLY A 128 -14.31 -9.09 13.05
C GLY A 128 -13.51 -10.13 13.88
N LYS A 129 -14.10 -11.29 14.15
CA LYS A 129 -13.47 -12.36 14.93
C LYS A 129 -12.33 -13.03 14.12
N LEU A 130 -11.14 -13.17 14.69
CA LEU A 130 -9.94 -13.71 14.03
C LEU A 130 -9.75 -15.22 14.27
#